data_AF-A0A957C2A3-F1
#
_entry.id   AF-A0A957C2A3-F1
#
_cell.length_a   1.000
_cell.length_b   1.000
_cell.length_c   1.000
_cell.angle_alpha   90.00
_cell.angle_beta   90.00
_cell.angle_gamma   90.00
#
_symmetry.space_group_name_H-M   'P 1'
#
loop_
_entity.id
_entity.type
_entity.pdbx_description
1 polymer ?
#
loop_
_entity_poly.entity_id
_entity_poly.type
_entity_poly.pdbx_seq_one_letter_code
_entity_poly.pdbx_strand_id
1 'polypeptide(L)'
;MQSVLEYMQKADGIHEIVFSVASRASIVELMTRLDDILTQHQDAHYILLDLRESGMLPLRYLGHSLRSLLQRHPEHGQIFVAMVLDDAVLLNVTSALLRTIFRRDHVQYFDRYDYANMWLRLEKYRSTMRETSSDTAEEAPPEV
;
A
#
# COMPACT_ATOMS: atom_id res chain seq x y z
N MET A 1 14.05 -19.01 -12.60
CA MET A 1 13.79 -17.56 -12.76
C MET A 1 14.26 -16.89 -11.48
N GLN A 2 15.22 -15.96 -11.54
CA GLN A 2 15.51 -15.11 -10.39
C GLN A 2 14.32 -14.16 -10.21
N SER A 3 13.81 -14.05 -8.98
CA SER A 3 12.75 -13.09 -8.66
C SER A 3 13.33 -11.68 -8.76
N VAL A 4 12.52 -10.74 -9.26
CA VAL A 4 12.91 -9.33 -9.46
C VAL A 4 12.37 -8.41 -8.36
N LEU A 5 11.72 -9.01 -7.35
CA LEU A 5 11.27 -8.35 -6.13
C LEU A 5 11.34 -9.29 -4.94
N GLU A 6 11.70 -8.76 -3.79
CA GLU A 6 11.62 -9.49 -2.53
C GLU A 6 10.29 -9.17 -1.84
N TYR A 7 9.61 -10.19 -1.33
CA TYR A 7 8.35 -10.05 -0.58
C TYR A 7 8.50 -10.61 0.82
N MET A 8 8.08 -9.83 1.81
CA MET A 8 8.02 -10.26 3.21
C MET A 8 6.72 -9.76 3.84
N GLN A 9 5.97 -10.67 4.47
CA GLN A 9 4.89 -10.28 5.38
C GLN A 9 5.43 -10.21 6.80
N LYS A 10 5.33 -9.05 7.43
CA LYS A 10 5.74 -8.87 8.81
C LYS A 10 4.69 -9.43 9.78
N ALA A 11 5.14 -9.76 10.99
CA ALA A 11 4.26 -10.24 12.06
C ALA A 11 3.16 -9.24 12.45
N ASP A 12 3.39 -7.94 12.23
CA ASP A 12 2.40 -6.88 12.44
C ASP A 12 1.46 -6.69 11.23
N GLY A 13 1.47 -7.58 10.24
CA GLY A 13 0.58 -7.57 9.08
C GLY A 13 0.95 -6.54 7.99
N ILE A 14 2.12 -5.91 8.08
CA ILE A 14 2.64 -5.05 7.00
C ILE A 14 3.22 -5.94 5.89
N HIS A 15 2.82 -5.67 4.65
CA HIS A 15 3.35 -6.31 3.45
C HIS A 15 4.50 -5.46 2.90
N GLU A 16 5.71 -5.99 2.96
CA GLU A 16 6.91 -5.33 2.47
C GLU A 16 7.31 -5.92 1.12
N ILE A 17 7.50 -5.03 0.13
CA ILE A 17 7.89 -5.37 -1.22
C ILE A 17 9.09 -4.51 -1.61
N VAL A 18 10.23 -5.15 -1.84
CA VAL A 18 11.49 -4.49 -2.19
C VAL A 18 11.79 -4.76 -3.65
N PHE A 19 11.93 -3.70 -4.45
CA PHE A 19 12.24 -3.82 -5.87
C PHE A 19 13.75 -3.84 -6.09
N SER A 20 14.26 -4.93 -6.66
CA SER A 20 15.67 -5.03 -7.06
C SER A 20 15.92 -4.43 -8.46
N VAL A 21 14.89 -4.39 -9.32
CA VAL A 21 14.99 -3.87 -10.69
C VAL A 21 13.69 -3.19 -11.10
N ALA A 22 13.74 -2.02 -11.73
CA ALA A 22 12.58 -1.38 -12.36
C ALA A 22 12.35 -1.96 -13.76
N SER A 23 11.52 -3.00 -13.84
CA SER A 23 11.17 -3.63 -15.10
C SER A 23 9.67 -3.89 -15.21
N ARG A 24 9.23 -4.19 -16.44
CA ARG A 24 7.86 -4.67 -16.67
C ARG A 24 7.60 -5.97 -15.91
N ALA A 25 8.59 -6.86 -15.82
CA ALA A 25 8.48 -8.11 -15.09
C ALA A 25 8.22 -7.86 -13.59
N SER A 26 8.92 -6.88 -13.00
CA SER A 26 8.73 -6.48 -11.60
C SER A 26 7.34 -5.93 -11.34
N ILE A 27 6.77 -5.19 -12.30
CA ILE A 27 5.38 -4.73 -12.20
C ILE A 27 4.41 -5.91 -12.27
N VAL A 28 4.62 -6.87 -13.17
CA VAL A 28 3.76 -8.06 -13.27
C VAL A 28 3.80 -8.85 -11.96
N GLU A 29 4.99 -9.09 -11.42
CA GLU A 29 5.16 -9.82 -10.17
C GLU A 29 4.58 -9.02 -8.98
N LEU A 30 4.72 -7.68 -8.95
CA LEU A 30 4.01 -6.82 -7.98
C LEU A 30 2.50 -7.02 -8.08
N MET A 31 1.93 -6.99 -9.29
CA MET A 31 0.47 -7.16 -9.45
C MET A 31 0.01 -8.51 -8.96
N THR A 32 0.77 -9.59 -9.21
CA THR A 32 0.46 -10.91 -8.66
C THR A 32 0.45 -10.89 -7.14
N ARG A 33 1.45 -10.28 -6.50
CA ARG A 33 1.49 -10.17 -5.03
C ARG A 33 0.34 -9.34 -4.47
N LEU A 34 0.01 -8.23 -5.10
CA LEU A 34 -1.12 -7.42 -4.67
C LEU A 34 -2.45 -8.16 -4.88
N ASP A 35 -2.61 -8.93 -5.97
CA ASP A 35 -3.78 -9.80 -6.18
C ASP A 35 -3.95 -10.79 -5.04
N ASP A 36 -2.86 -11.46 -4.63
CA ASP A 36 -2.85 -12.39 -3.51
C ASP A 36 -3.27 -11.69 -2.20
N ILE A 37 -2.68 -10.52 -1.91
CA ILE A 37 -2.95 -9.74 -0.69
C ILE A 37 -4.42 -9.30 -0.63
N LEU A 38 -4.96 -8.77 -1.73
CA LEU A 38 -6.33 -8.26 -1.79
C LEU A 38 -7.38 -9.39 -1.78
N THR A 39 -7.02 -10.60 -2.22
CA THR A 39 -7.90 -11.76 -2.18
C THR A 39 -8.05 -12.33 -0.76
N GLN A 40 -7.00 -12.22 0.06
CA GLN A 40 -6.94 -12.90 1.35
C GLN A 40 -7.76 -12.21 2.46
N HIS A 41 -7.97 -10.90 2.37
CA HIS A 41 -8.61 -10.12 3.44
C HIS A 41 -9.46 -8.98 2.87
N GLN A 42 -10.62 -8.71 3.49
CA GLN A 42 -11.43 -7.51 3.21
C GLN A 42 -11.03 -6.30 4.08
N ASP A 43 -10.13 -6.53 5.04
CA ASP A 43 -9.67 -5.50 5.99
C ASP A 43 -8.70 -4.51 5.35
N ALA A 44 -8.33 -3.47 6.10
CA ALA A 44 -7.31 -2.54 5.67
C ALA A 44 -5.95 -3.23 5.40
N HIS A 45 -5.34 -2.92 4.27
CA HIS A 45 -4.04 -3.44 3.84
C HIS A 45 -2.96 -2.37 4.02
N TYR A 46 -1.81 -2.78 4.57
CA TYR A 46 -0.68 -1.89 4.85
C TYR A 46 0.54 -2.38 4.06
N ILE A 47 0.96 -1.59 3.07
CA ILE A 47 1.96 -1.99 2.08
C ILE A 47 3.14 -1.02 2.13
N LEU A 48 4.34 -1.55 2.29
CA LEU A 48 5.61 -0.83 2.16
C LEU A 48 6.24 -1.21 0.82
N LEU A 49 6.44 -0.23 -0.06
CA LEU A 49 7.12 -0.40 -1.34
C LEU A 49 8.49 0.27 -1.26
N ASP A 50 9.56 -0.52 -1.24
CA ASP A 50 10.92 -0.01 -1.34
C ASP A 50 11.39 -0.05 -2.79
N LEU A 51 11.67 1.14 -3.33
CA LEU A 51 11.97 1.35 -4.74
C LEU A 51 13.40 1.88 -4.96
N ARG A 52 14.19 2.05 -3.89
CA ARG A 52 15.49 2.74 -3.92
C ARG A 52 16.47 2.12 -4.93
N GLU A 53 16.54 0.80 -4.99
CA GLU A 53 17.47 0.09 -5.89
C GLU A 53 16.92 -0.12 -7.31
N SER A 54 15.64 0.18 -7.53
CA SER A 54 14.95 -0.24 -8.74
C SER A 54 15.25 0.65 -9.96
N GLY A 55 15.48 1.95 -9.76
CA GLY A 55 15.51 2.93 -10.85
C GLY A 55 14.10 3.38 -11.29
N MET A 56 13.94 3.77 -12.55
CA MET A 56 12.67 4.35 -13.04
C MET A 56 11.66 3.28 -13.47
N LEU A 57 10.61 3.09 -12.69
CA LEU A 57 9.51 2.19 -13.06
C LEU A 57 8.74 2.67 -14.31
N PRO A 58 8.27 1.76 -15.18
CA PRO A 58 7.33 2.08 -16.26
C PRO A 58 5.97 2.59 -15.75
N LEU A 59 5.90 3.86 -15.33
CA LEU A 59 4.78 4.44 -14.57
C LEU A 59 3.41 4.32 -15.28
N ARG A 60 3.38 4.50 -16.60
CA ARG A 60 2.15 4.33 -17.37
C ARG A 60 1.61 2.90 -17.28
N TYR A 61 2.51 1.91 -17.37
CA TYR A 61 2.13 0.51 -17.27
C TYR A 61 1.70 0.17 -15.85
N LEU A 62 2.47 0.61 -14.84
CA LEU A 62 2.12 0.44 -13.43
C LEU A 62 0.73 1.01 -13.13
N GLY A 63 0.46 2.24 -13.55
CA GLY A 63 -0.82 2.89 -13.28
C GLY A 63 -2.01 2.20 -13.95
N HIS A 64 -1.82 1.72 -15.18
CA HIS A 64 -2.83 0.91 -15.86
C HIS A 64 -3.09 -0.41 -15.12
N SER A 65 -2.03 -1.14 -14.79
CA SER A 65 -2.09 -2.42 -14.09
C SER A 65 -2.75 -2.31 -12.71
N LEU A 66 -2.40 -1.28 -11.93
CA LEU A 66 -3.02 -1.02 -10.62
C LEU A 66 -4.51 -0.72 -10.76
N ARG A 67 -4.93 0.12 -11.71
CA ARG A 67 -6.36 0.39 -11.94
C ARG A 67 -7.13 -0.88 -12.30
N SER A 68 -6.57 -1.69 -13.20
CA SER A 68 -7.17 -2.97 -13.58
C SER A 68 -7.21 -3.96 -12.41
N LEU A 69 -6.21 -3.96 -11.53
CA LEU A 69 -6.22 -4.75 -10.31
C LEU A 69 -7.36 -4.34 -9.37
N LEU A 70 -7.47 -3.05 -9.03
CA LEU A 70 -8.51 -2.58 -8.12
C LEU A 70 -9.92 -2.77 -8.67
N GLN A 71 -10.10 -2.66 -10.00
CA GLN A 71 -11.38 -2.98 -10.66
C GLN A 71 -11.79 -4.45 -10.51
N ARG A 72 -10.84 -5.38 -10.35
CA ARG A 72 -11.13 -6.80 -10.08
C ARG A 72 -11.48 -7.07 -8.62
N HIS A 73 -11.19 -6.14 -7.72
CA HIS A 73 -11.42 -6.27 -6.27
C HIS A 73 -12.27 -5.11 -5.73
N PRO A 74 -13.49 -4.89 -6.22
CA PRO A 74 -14.30 -3.72 -5.83
C PRO A 74 -14.61 -3.64 -4.32
N GLU A 75 -14.54 -4.76 -3.61
CA GLU A 75 -14.79 -4.88 -2.17
C GLU A 75 -13.50 -4.87 -1.34
N HIS A 76 -12.35 -4.48 -1.92
CA HIS A 76 -11.11 -4.41 -1.18
C HIS A 76 -11.22 -3.42 0.01
N GLY A 77 -10.54 -3.73 1.11
CA GLY A 77 -10.42 -2.81 2.23
C GLY A 77 -9.62 -1.56 1.90
N GLN A 78 -9.40 -0.71 2.90
CA GLN A 78 -8.57 0.48 2.72
C GLN A 78 -7.12 0.09 2.45
N ILE A 79 -6.52 0.58 1.36
CA ILE A 79 -5.12 0.27 1.01
C ILE A 79 -4.24 1.46 1.40
N PHE A 80 -3.37 1.27 2.38
CA PHE A 80 -2.34 2.22 2.80
C PHE A 80 -0.99 1.82 2.21
N VAL A 81 -0.32 2.76 1.54
CA VAL A 81 0.95 2.53 0.85
C VAL A 81 1.99 3.53 1.32
N ALA A 82 3.07 3.02 1.93
CA ALA A 82 4.28 3.80 2.16
C ALA A 82 5.32 3.46 1.11
N MET A 83 5.84 4.48 0.41
CA MET A 83 6.86 4.28 -0.61
C MET A 83 8.19 4.86 -0.16
N VAL A 84 9.26 4.10 -0.35
CA VAL A 84 10.64 4.50 -0.05
C VAL A 84 11.40 4.72 -1.36
N LEU A 85 11.88 5.94 -1.59
CA LEU A 85 12.55 6.38 -2.82
C LEU A 85 13.65 7.39 -2.46
N ASP A 86 14.83 7.27 -3.08
CA ASP A 86 15.93 8.22 -2.87
C ASP A 86 15.89 9.41 -3.86
N ASP A 87 15.11 9.30 -4.94
CA ASP A 87 15.04 10.30 -6.00
C ASP A 87 13.78 11.17 -5.89
N ALA A 88 13.97 12.46 -5.61
CA ALA A 88 12.89 13.45 -5.46
C ALA A 88 12.09 13.70 -6.76
N VAL A 89 12.69 13.50 -7.94
CA VAL A 89 11.99 13.61 -9.23
C VAL A 89 11.06 12.41 -9.41
N LEU A 90 11.55 11.20 -9.15
CA LEU A 90 10.73 9.99 -9.19
C LEU A 90 9.57 10.08 -8.18
N LEU A 91 9.82 10.63 -7.00
CA LEU A 91 8.81 10.86 -5.96
C LEU A 91 7.63 11.69 -6.48
N ASN A 92 7.89 12.83 -7.13
CA ASN A 92 6.81 13.70 -7.60
C ASN A 92 5.92 13.04 -8.66
N VAL A 93 6.52 12.31 -9.61
CA VAL A 93 5.77 11.68 -10.71
C VAL A 93 5.00 10.45 -10.23
N THR A 94 5.63 9.60 -9.41
CA THR A 94 4.95 8.44 -8.78
C THR A 94 3.83 8.88 -7.85
N SER A 95 4.04 9.95 -7.07
CA SER A 95 3.02 10.58 -6.22
C SER A 95 1.81 11.06 -6.99
N ALA A 96 2.04 11.81 -8.08
CA ALA A 96 0.96 12.25 -8.93
C ALA A 96 0.16 11.06 -9.48
N LEU A 97 0.83 10.01 -9.98
CA LEU A 97 0.18 8.82 -10.53
C LEU A 97 -0.66 8.09 -9.48
N LEU A 98 -0.06 7.71 -8.35
CA LEU A 98 -0.73 6.91 -7.33
C LEU A 98 -1.92 7.63 -6.70
N ARG A 99 -1.84 8.96 -6.56
CA ARG A 99 -2.97 9.80 -6.11
C ARG A 99 -4.15 9.83 -7.08
N THR A 100 -4.00 9.36 -8.32
CA THR A 100 -5.13 9.18 -9.25
C THR A 100 -5.79 7.80 -9.12
N ILE A 101 -5.20 6.90 -8.36
CA ILE A 101 -5.60 5.49 -8.26
C ILE A 101 -6.11 5.21 -6.85
N PHE A 102 -5.34 5.62 -5.84
CA PHE A 102 -5.66 5.49 -4.44
C PHE A 102 -6.18 6.82 -3.87
N ARG A 103 -6.86 6.74 -2.72
CA ARG A 103 -7.20 7.94 -1.95
C ARG A 103 -5.92 8.65 -1.51
N ARG A 104 -5.91 9.98 -1.60
CA ARG A 104 -4.68 10.79 -1.46
C ARG A 104 -4.02 10.67 -0.09
N ASP A 105 -4.81 10.44 0.94
CA ASP A 105 -4.42 10.29 2.34
C ASP A 105 -3.83 8.92 2.66
N HIS A 106 -4.00 7.93 1.77
CA HIS A 106 -3.52 6.59 2.02
C HIS A 106 -2.16 6.30 1.37
N VAL A 107 -1.57 7.24 0.65
CA VAL A 107 -0.26 7.06 0.01
C VAL A 107 0.72 8.10 0.52
N GLN A 108 1.81 7.65 1.14
CA GLN A 108 2.84 8.55 1.64
C GLN A 108 4.26 8.11 1.21
N TYR A 109 5.12 9.11 1.05
CA TYR A 109 6.46 8.98 0.51
C TYR A 109 7.49 9.26 1.59
N PHE A 110 8.58 8.52 1.55
CA PHE A 110 9.67 8.60 2.51
C PHE A 110 11.00 8.43 1.78
N ASP A 111 12.01 9.16 2.23
CA ASP A 111 13.41 8.96 1.91
C ASP A 111 14.06 7.92 2.85
N ARG A 112 13.39 7.58 3.95
CA ARG A 112 13.88 6.67 4.99
C ARG A 112 12.89 5.56 5.26
N TYR A 113 13.40 4.33 5.17
CA TYR A 113 12.67 3.11 5.46
C TYR A 113 12.01 3.11 6.84
N ASP A 114 12.75 3.45 7.90
CA ASP A 114 12.24 3.41 9.27
C ASP A 114 11.02 4.32 9.47
N TYR A 115 11.00 5.47 8.78
CA TYR A 115 9.90 6.43 8.85
C TYR A 115 8.67 5.94 8.07
N ALA A 116 8.87 5.31 6.92
CA ALA A 116 7.80 4.64 6.18
C ALA A 116 7.13 3.55 7.03
N ASN A 117 7.95 2.69 7.64
CA ASN A 117 7.48 1.61 8.49
C ASN A 117 6.76 2.14 9.74
N MET A 118 7.29 3.18 10.38
CA MET A 118 6.64 3.83 11.53
C MET A 118 5.28 4.42 11.15
N TRP A 119 5.18 5.10 10.01
CA TRP A 119 3.94 5.69 9.55
C TRP A 119 2.86 4.64 9.31
N LEU A 120 3.18 3.52 8.65
CA LEU A 120 2.22 2.42 8.45
C LEU A 120 1.70 1.85 9.77
N ARG A 121 2.58 1.71 10.78
CA ARG A 121 2.17 1.25 12.12
C ARG A 121 1.24 2.24 12.80
N LEU A 122 1.47 3.55 12.63
CA LEU A 122 0.60 4.59 13.16
C LEU A 122 -0.77 4.60 12.46
N GLU A 123 -0.81 4.47 11.14
CA GLU A 123 -2.08 4.36 10.40
C GLU A 123 -2.85 3.11 10.82
N LYS A 124 -2.16 1.98 10.99
CA LYS A 124 -2.78 0.76 11.51
C LYS A 124 -3.40 0.95 12.89
N TYR A 125 -2.64 1.53 13.82
CA TYR A 125 -3.14 1.85 15.15
C TYR A 125 -4.36 2.78 15.12
N ARG A 126 -4.37 3.77 14.23
CA ARG A 126 -5.50 4.71 14.05
C ARG A 126 -6.74 4.02 13.50
N SER A 127 -6.60 3.10 12.55
CA SER A 127 -7.71 2.32 12.01
C SER A 127 -8.36 1.47 13.11
N THR A 128 -7.55 0.74 13.89
CA THR A 128 -8.06 -0.09 15.00
C THR A 128 -8.78 0.75 16.08
N MET A 129 -8.24 1.92 16.43
CA MET A 129 -8.87 2.84 17.40
C MET A 129 -10.23 3.38 16.95
N ARG A 130 -10.39 3.64 15.64
CA ARG A 130 -11.65 4.14 15.08
C ARG A 130 -12.73 3.06 15.09
N GLU A 131 -12.36 1.82 14.80
CA GLU A 131 -13.28 0.67 14.85
C GLU A 131 -13.80 0.47 16.28
N THR A 132 -12.92 0.47 17.29
CA THR A 132 -13.34 0.29 18.70
C THR A 132 -14.22 1.43 19.22
N SER A 133 -14.05 2.65 18.72
CA SER A 133 -14.84 3.80 19.18
C SER A 133 -16.26 3.82 18.58
N SER A 134 -16.47 3.18 17.43
CA SER A 134 -17.78 3.11 16.78
C SER A 134 -18.72 2.12 17.48
N ASP A 135 -18.18 1.06 18.11
CA ASP A 135 -18.97 0.00 18.76
C ASP A 135 -19.51 0.38 20.15
N THR A 136 -18.96 1.42 20.79
CA THR A 136 -19.39 1.88 22.13
C THR A 136 -20.52 2.92 22.14
N ALA A 137 -21.07 3.30 20.98
CA ALA A 137 -22.02 4.41 20.88
C ALA A 137 -23.51 3.99 20.88
N GLU A 138 -23.86 2.72 21.08
CA GLU A 138 -25.23 2.21 20.89
C GLU A 138 -25.89 1.62 22.16
N GLU A 139 -25.74 2.26 23.31
CA GLU A 139 -26.66 2.07 24.45
C GLU A 139 -27.06 3.43 25.04
N ALA A 140 -28.01 4.10 24.36
CA ALA A 140 -28.82 5.12 25.03
C ALA A 140 -29.90 4.40 25.84
N PRO A 141 -30.03 4.66 27.16
CA PRO A 141 -31.07 4.04 27.96
C PRO A 141 -32.45 4.51 27.49
N PRO A 142 -33.47 3.65 27.50
CA PRO A 142 -34.83 4.04 27.12
C PRO A 142 -35.33 5.16 28.04
N GLU A 143 -35.77 6.27 27.47
CA GLU A 143 -36.47 7.32 28.19
C GLU A 143 -37.74 6.74 28.83
N VAL A 144 -37.87 6.94 30.14
CA VAL A 144 -39.00 6.52 30.98
C VAL A 144 -40.09 7.58 30.97
#